data_AF-X0YN43-F1
#
_entry.id   AF-X0YN43-F1
#
_cell.length_a   1.000
_cell.length_b   1.000
_cell.length_c   1.000
_cell.angle_alpha   90.00
_cell.angle_beta   90.00
_cell.angle_gamma   90.00
#
_symmetry.space_group_name_H-M   'P 1'
#
loop_
_entity.id
_entity.type
_entity.pdbx_description
1 polymer ?
#
loop_
_entity_poly.entity_id
_entity_poly.type
_entity_poly.pdbx_seq_one_letter_code
_entity_poly.pdbx_strand_id
1 'polypeptide(L)' 'MTIRCEIVSQDRLVFEGDADIVIIPGVNGEMGILPNHAPLLSTMVMGVIKVRFSG' A
#
# COMPACT_ATOMS: atom_id res chain seq x y z
N MET A 1 -8.58 1.41 13.61
CA MET A 1 -7.11 1.21 13.64
C MET A 1 -6.64 1.27 12.20
N THR A 2 -5.52 1.94 11.95
CA THR A 2 -5.03 2.25 10.60
C THR A 2 -3.59 1.75 10.42
N ILE A 3 -3.11 1.73 9.19
CA ILE A 3 -1.69 1.52 8.85
C ILE A 3 -1.15 2.77 8.15
N ARG A 4 0.02 3.24 8.58
CA ARG A 4 0.74 4.33 7.89
C ARG A 4 1.11 3.85 6.49
N CYS A 5 0.71 4.58 5.47
CA CYS A 5 0.98 4.27 4.07
C CYS A 5 1.64 5.46 3.37
N GLU A 6 2.77 5.18 2.74
CA GLU A 6 3.51 6.13 1.92
C GLU A 6 3.77 5.50 0.55
N ILE A 7 3.41 6.22 -0.51
CA ILE A 7 3.71 5.81 -1.89
C ILE A 7 4.69 6.82 -2.45
N VAL A 8 5.90 6.35 -2.75
CA VAL A 8 7.00 7.18 -3.25
C VAL A 8 7.31 6.84 -4.71
N SER A 9 7.64 7.89 -5.45
CA SER A 9 8.26 7.82 -6.78
C SER A 9 9.68 8.40 -6.69
N GLN A 10 10.46 8.30 -7.77
CA GLN A 10 11.85 8.78 -7.76
C GLN A 10 11.97 10.29 -7.49
N ASP A 11 10.97 11.07 -7.91
CA ASP A 11 10.97 12.53 -7.88
C ASP A 11 10.07 13.14 -6.81
N ARG A 12 9.09 12.38 -6.29
CA ARG A 12 8.14 12.89 -5.28
C ARG A 12 7.47 11.82 -4.43
N LEU A 13 6.94 12.27 -3.29
CA LEU A 13 5.93 11.57 -2.52
C LEU A 13 4.59 11.69 -3.22
N VAL A 14 4.00 10.55 -3.61
CA VAL A 14 2.74 10.48 -4.38
C VAL A 14 1.53 10.43 -3.44
N PHE A 15 1.67 9.75 -2.30
CA PHE A 15 0.64 9.64 -1.28
C PHE A 15 1.30 9.48 0.09
N GLU A 16 0.71 10.09 1.12
CA GLU A 16 1.08 9.93 2.51
C GLU A 16 -0.17 10.04 3.37
N GLY A 17 -0.39 9.08 4.26
CA GLY A 17 -1.51 9.13 5.20
C GLY A 17 -1.74 7.80 5.90
N ASP A 18 -2.74 7.80 6.78
CA ASP A 18 -3.20 6.60 7.46
C ASP A 18 -4.30 5.92 6.64
N ALA A 19 -4.15 4.62 6.38
CA ALA A 19 -5.05 3.83 5.55
C ALA A 19 -5.76 2.74 6.37
N ASP A 20 -7.00 2.42 5.99
CA ASP A 20 -7.76 1.29 6.51
C ASP A 20 -7.36 -0.02 5.83
N ILE A 21 -7.02 0.05 4.54
CA ILE A 21 -6.49 -1.06 3.73
C ILE A 21 -5.75 -0.51 2.51
N VAL A 22 -4.66 -1.18 2.15
CA VAL A 22 -3.91 -0.94 0.90
C VAL A 22 -3.95 -2.21 0.06
N ILE A 23 -4.31 -2.10 -1.22
CA ILE A 23 -4.29 -3.22 -2.18
C ILE A 23 -3.24 -2.93 -3.24
N ILE A 24 -2.30 -3.86 -3.40
CA ILE A 24 -1.19 -3.76 -4.37
C ILE A 24 -1.15 -4.97 -5.32
N PRO A 25 -0.72 -4.78 -6.59
CA PRO A 25 -0.52 -5.88 -7.53
C PRO A 25 0.83 -6.61 -7.28
N GLY A 26 0.85 -7.60 -6.40
CA GLY A 26 2.03 -8.42 -6.13
C GLY A 26 2.39 -9.37 -7.29
N VAL A 27 3.61 -9.91 -7.27
CA VAL A 27 4.09 -10.86 -8.29
C VAL A 27 3.28 -12.16 -8.37
N ASN A 28 2.66 -12.55 -7.25
CA ASN A 28 1.83 -13.76 -7.14
C ASN A 28 0.32 -13.45 -7.13
N GLY A 29 -0.08 -12.23 -7.50
CA GLY A 29 -1.46 -11.75 -7.46
C GLY A 29 -1.67 -10.54 -6.56
N GLU A 30 -2.92 -10.13 -6.39
CA GLU A 30 -3.27 -8.99 -5.53
C GLU A 30 -3.00 -9.29 -4.06
N MET A 31 -2.44 -8.31 -3.34
CA MET A 31 -2.17 -8.38 -1.91
C MET A 31 -2.89 -7.25 -1.18
N GLY A 32 -3.71 -7.62 -0.19
CA GLY A 32 -4.36 -6.69 0.72
C GLY A 32 -3.59 -6.56 2.03
N ILE A 33 -3.23 -5.34 2.38
CA ILE A 33 -2.45 -5.00 3.58
C ILE A 33 -3.38 -4.28 4.55
N LEU A 34 -3.60 -4.89 5.72
CA LEU A 34 -4.46 -4.40 6.80
C LEU A 34 -3.63 -3.92 8.01
N PRO A 35 -4.24 -3.21 8.97
CA PRO A 35 -3.60 -2.88 10.24
C PRO A 35 -3.03 -4.12 10.94
N ASN A 36 -1.84 -3.98 11.55
CA ASN A 36 -1.08 -5.06 12.21
C ASN A 36 -0.57 -6.17 11.27
N HIS A 37 -0.48 -5.93 9.96
CA HIS A 37 0.19 -6.85 9.04
C HIS A 37 1.67 -7.05 9.44
N ALA A 38 2.15 -8.29 9.37
CA ALA A 38 3.54 -8.59 9.67
C ALA A 38 4.50 -7.86 8.70
N PRO A 39 5.71 -7.48 9.12
CA PRO A 39 6.67 -6.86 8.21
C PRO A 39 6.97 -7.78 7.02
N LEU A 40 6.88 -7.22 5.81
CA LEU A 40 7.12 -7.93 4.56
C LEU A 40 7.83 -7.01 3.57
N LEU A 41 8.91 -7.52 2.97
CA LEU A 41 9.55 -6.90 1.81
C LEU A 41 9.19 -7.74 0.58
N SER A 42 8.59 -7.10 -0.43
CA SER A 42 8.17 -7.77 -1.66
C SER A 42 8.34 -6.86 -2.87
N THR A 43 8.45 -7.48 -4.05
CA THR A 43 8.31 -6.78 -5.34
C THR A 43 6.85 -6.75 -5.77
N MET A 44 6.55 -5.84 -6.70
CA MET A 44 5.22 -5.57 -7.24
C MET A 44 5.31 -5.50 -8.77
N VAL A 45 4.24 -5.85 -9.47
CA VAL A 45 4.15 -5.69 -10.93
C VAL A 45 3.44 -4.39 -11.29
N MET A 46 3.46 -4.00 -12.57
CA MET A 46 2.68 -2.85 -13.03
C MET A 46 1.18 -3.09 -12.82
N GLY A 47 0.48 -2.08 -12.32
CA GLY A 47 -0.96 -2.14 -12.08
C GLY A 47 -1.48 -0.99 -11.24
N VAL A 48 -2.70 -1.14 -10.73
CA VAL A 48 -3.39 -0.11 -9.95
C VAL A 48 -3.22 -0.40 -8.47
N ILE A 49 -2.72 0.58 -7.72
CA ILE A 49 -2.74 0.58 -6.26
C ILE A 49 -4.06 1.18 -5.80
N LYS A 50 -4.75 0.53 -4.86
CA LYS A 50 -5.98 1.06 -4.25
C LYS A 50 -5.72 1.31 -2.77
N VAL A 51 -5.91 2.55 -2.35
CA VAL A 51 -5.82 2.93 -0.94
C VAL A 51 -7.21 3.32 -0.47
N ARG A 52 -7.71 2.65 0.58
CA ARG A 52 -8.90 3.11 1.28
C ARG A 52 -8.46 3.76 2.57
N PHE A 53 -8.82 5.02 2.71
CA PHE A 53 -8.60 5.83 3.88
C PHE A 53 -9.93 6.52 4.20
N SER A 54 -10.41 6.40 5.43
CA SER A 54 -11.36 7.36 5.96
C SER A 54 -10.60 8.65 6.26
N GLY A 55 -11.13 9.78 5.82
CA GLY A 55 -10.79 11.07 6.43
C GLY A 55 -11.16 11.09 7.90
#